data_AF-A0A1Y4AAD2-F1
#
_entry.id   AF-A0A1Y4AAD2-F1
#
_cell.length_a   1.000
_cell.length_b   1.000
_cell.length_c   1.000
_cell.angle_alpha   90.00
_cell.angle_beta   90.00
_cell.angle_gamma   90.00
#
_symmetry.space_group_name_H-M   'P 1'
#
loop_
_entity.id
_entity.type
_entity.pdbx_description
1 polymer ?
#
loop_
_entity_poly.entity_id
_entity_poly.type
_entity_poly.pdbx_seq_one_letter_code
_entity_poly.pdbx_strand_id
1 'polypeptide(L)'
;MNYEPINWDTVPDVMSKDQFYKLCHISKSTARYLLQTGKVPCRYTGKKTRCYQIRKEDVQTYLRRKGICPELYLPQNTKRKTKFPALTSKELPEKTKKALKGYLLRLMKDCPDVMSGRQVAKLIGYGPTTVHQWCRKGELYYIQSGGSYYIPKAVLIDFICSMRFRTIHRKSQWHIVTMMSFHKEMDAHAKQKEGK
;
A
#
# COMPACT_ATOMS: atom_id res chain seq x y z
N MET A 1 20.31 -0.05 0.64
CA MET A 1 20.12 -1.49 0.32
C MET A 1 20.04 -1.58 -1.19
N ASN A 2 21.09 -2.10 -1.80
CA ASN A 2 21.20 -2.22 -3.26
C ASN A 2 20.29 -3.35 -3.71
N TYR A 3 19.22 -3.01 -4.43
CA TYR A 3 18.39 -4.00 -5.11
C TYR A 3 19.10 -4.35 -6.39
N GLU A 4 19.82 -5.48 -6.40
CA GLU A 4 20.24 -6.05 -7.67
C GLU A 4 18.98 -6.42 -8.48
N PRO A 5 18.90 -6.02 -9.76
CA PRO A 5 17.76 -6.38 -10.59
C PRO A 5 17.67 -7.90 -10.69
N ILE A 6 16.48 -8.44 -10.42
CA ILE A 6 16.23 -9.87 -10.55
C ILE A 6 16.44 -10.25 -12.02
N ASN A 7 17.45 -11.08 -12.29
CA ASN A 7 17.61 -11.69 -13.61
C ASN A 7 16.51 -12.74 -13.78
N TRP A 8 15.51 -12.43 -14.60
CA TRP A 8 14.38 -13.32 -14.82
C TRP A 8 14.72 -14.51 -15.72
N ASP A 9 15.80 -14.46 -16.51
CA ASP A 9 16.14 -15.53 -17.45
C ASP A 9 16.70 -16.77 -16.74
N THR A 10 17.25 -16.60 -15.54
CA THR A 10 17.75 -17.71 -14.71
C THR A 10 16.68 -18.28 -13.77
N VAL A 11 15.49 -17.67 -13.71
CA VAL A 11 14.41 -18.07 -12.81
C VAL A 11 13.52 -19.11 -13.51
N PRO A 12 13.31 -20.30 -12.92
CA PRO A 12 12.48 -21.35 -13.50
C PRO A 12 11.00 -20.93 -13.56
N ASP A 13 10.27 -21.47 -14.53
CA ASP A 13 8.85 -21.17 -14.74
C ASP A 13 7.97 -21.57 -13.55
N VAL A 14 8.36 -22.64 -12.85
CA VAL A 14 7.74 -23.08 -11.61
C VAL A 14 8.75 -23.00 -10.47
N MET A 15 8.39 -22.24 -9.44
CA MET A 15 9.21 -22.02 -8.26
C MET A 15 8.62 -22.68 -7.01
N SER A 16 9.51 -23.12 -6.12
CA SER A 16 9.15 -23.55 -4.77
C SER A 16 8.96 -22.35 -3.84
N LYS A 17 8.30 -22.57 -2.69
CA LYS A 17 8.22 -21.59 -1.60
C LYS A 17 9.59 -21.04 -1.19
N ASP A 18 10.63 -21.87 -1.23
CA ASP A 18 11.97 -21.49 -0.78
C ASP A 18 12.71 -20.58 -1.76
N GLN A 19 12.50 -20.80 -3.06
CA GLN A 19 12.94 -19.84 -4.09
C GLN A 19 12.15 -18.54 -3.99
N PHE A 20 10.83 -18.62 -3.79
CA PHE A 20 9.95 -17.45 -3.73
C PHE A 20 10.32 -16.45 -2.63
N TYR A 21 10.54 -16.90 -1.38
CA TYR A 21 10.86 -15.94 -0.30
C TYR A 21 12.24 -15.31 -0.47
N LYS A 22 13.21 -16.05 -1.03
CA LYS A 22 14.56 -15.55 -1.33
C LYS A 22 14.49 -14.50 -2.44
N LEU A 23 13.81 -14.80 -3.54
CA LEU A 23 13.65 -13.91 -4.68
C LEU A 23 12.93 -12.61 -4.30
N CYS A 24 11.89 -12.71 -3.47
CA CYS A 24 11.10 -11.55 -3.06
C CYS A 24 11.67 -10.79 -1.85
N HIS A 25 12.80 -11.25 -1.29
CA HIS A 25 13.39 -10.74 -0.05
C HIS A 25 12.37 -10.59 1.10
N ILE A 26 11.59 -11.64 1.35
CA ILE A 26 10.59 -11.68 2.43
C ILE A 26 10.86 -12.82 3.39
N SER A 27 10.28 -12.74 4.59
CA SER A 27 10.39 -13.82 5.58
C SER A 27 9.65 -15.09 5.13
N LYS A 28 10.07 -16.25 5.64
CA LYS A 28 9.40 -17.54 5.41
C LYS A 28 7.93 -17.53 5.86
N SER A 29 7.60 -16.82 6.94
CA SER A 29 6.24 -16.72 7.46
C SER A 29 5.37 -15.82 6.59
N THR A 30 5.91 -14.70 6.09
CA THR A 30 5.22 -13.83 5.12
C THR A 30 4.93 -14.59 3.82
N ALA A 31 5.91 -15.32 3.28
CA ALA A 31 5.71 -16.15 2.09
C ALA A 31 4.59 -17.18 2.31
N ARG A 32 4.59 -17.88 3.45
CA ARG A 32 3.51 -18.83 3.79
C ARG A 32 2.14 -18.14 3.85
N TYR A 33 2.04 -16.99 4.52
CA TYR A 33 0.80 -16.23 4.62
C TYR A 33 0.24 -15.86 3.25
N LEU A 34 1.09 -15.35 2.35
CA LEU A 34 0.68 -14.95 0.99
C LEU A 34 0.10 -16.12 0.18
N LEU A 35 0.72 -17.30 0.31
CA LEU A 35 0.29 -18.51 -0.38
C LEU A 35 -0.99 -19.08 0.24
N GLN A 36 -1.08 -19.16 1.57
CA GLN A 36 -2.25 -19.68 2.28
C GLN A 36 -3.48 -18.80 2.11
N THR A 37 -3.30 -17.47 2.06
CA THR A 37 -4.41 -16.54 1.83
C THR A 37 -4.77 -16.36 0.36
N GLY A 38 -4.08 -17.05 -0.55
CA GLY A 38 -4.32 -16.96 -2.00
C GLY A 38 -3.96 -15.61 -2.61
N LYS A 39 -3.23 -14.74 -1.89
CA LYS A 39 -2.78 -13.43 -2.42
C LYS A 39 -1.74 -13.59 -3.53
N VAL A 40 -1.01 -14.69 -3.51
CA VAL A 40 -0.18 -15.15 -4.62
C VAL A 40 -0.74 -16.51 -5.04
N PRO A 41 -1.24 -16.66 -6.27
CA PRO A 41 -1.72 -17.93 -6.77
C PRO A 41 -0.63 -19.00 -6.66
N CYS A 42 -1.00 -20.18 -6.18
CA CYS A 42 -0.10 -21.30 -6.10
C CYS A 42 -0.85 -22.62 -6.21
N ARG A 43 -0.19 -23.64 -6.74
CA ARG A 43 -0.67 -25.01 -6.73
C ARG A 43 -0.17 -25.71 -5.47
N TYR A 44 -1.11 -26.24 -4.69
CA TYR A 44 -0.81 -27.00 -3.49
C TYR A 44 -0.85 -28.50 -3.78
N THR A 45 0.21 -29.23 -3.41
CA THR A 45 0.36 -30.66 -3.74
C THR A 45 0.00 -31.62 -2.59
N GLY A 46 -0.48 -31.11 -1.44
CA GLY A 46 -0.92 -31.95 -0.30
C GLY A 46 0.20 -32.58 0.55
N LYS A 47 1.47 -32.42 0.16
CA LYS A 47 2.62 -33.00 0.89
C LYS A 47 2.92 -32.23 2.19
N LYS A 48 3.53 -32.91 3.18
CA LYS A 48 4.00 -32.29 4.43
C LYS A 48 5.08 -31.22 4.19
N THR A 49 5.97 -31.44 3.24
CA THR A 49 7.04 -30.52 2.85
C THR A 49 7.05 -30.29 1.34
N ARG A 50 7.69 -29.20 0.88
CA ARG A 50 7.82 -28.83 -0.55
C ARG A 50 6.47 -28.86 -1.31
N CYS A 51 5.44 -28.32 -0.68
CA CYS A 51 4.05 -28.49 -1.10
C CYS A 51 3.46 -27.37 -1.96
N TYR A 52 4.22 -26.30 -2.21
CA TYR A 52 3.78 -25.16 -3.00
C TYR A 52 4.56 -25.07 -4.31
N GLN A 53 3.85 -24.94 -5.41
CA GLN A 53 4.36 -24.62 -6.74
C GLN A 53 3.77 -23.27 -7.18
N ILE A 54 4.63 -22.32 -7.51
CA ILE A 54 4.27 -20.93 -7.82
C ILE A 54 4.77 -20.62 -9.22
N ARG A 55 3.94 -20.06 -10.09
CA ARG A 55 4.38 -19.70 -11.44
C ARG A 55 5.20 -18.41 -11.41
N LYS A 56 6.18 -18.32 -12.30
CA LYS A 56 6.99 -17.11 -12.51
C LYS A 56 6.14 -15.87 -12.80
N GLU A 57 5.12 -16.02 -13.65
CA GLU A 57 4.17 -14.96 -13.99
C GLU A 57 3.42 -14.41 -12.77
N ASP A 58 3.02 -15.28 -11.84
CA ASP A 58 2.34 -14.89 -10.60
C ASP A 58 3.28 -14.09 -9.70
N VAL A 59 4.55 -14.47 -9.63
CA VAL A 59 5.56 -13.75 -8.84
C VAL A 59 5.88 -12.39 -9.46
N GLN A 60 5.97 -12.29 -10.78
CA GLN A 60 6.12 -11.01 -11.47
C GLN A 60 4.92 -10.09 -11.21
N THR A 61 3.70 -10.64 -11.30
CA THR A 61 2.47 -9.89 -11.02
C THR A 61 2.41 -9.44 -9.57
N TYR A 62 2.80 -10.31 -8.63
CA TYR A 62 2.95 -9.96 -7.22
C TYR A 62 3.95 -8.82 -7.01
N LEU A 63 5.14 -8.87 -7.61
CA LEU A 63 6.16 -7.81 -7.45
C LEU A 63 5.70 -6.48 -8.06
N ARG A 64 5.07 -6.51 -9.24
CA ARG A 64 4.47 -5.32 -9.86
C ARG A 64 3.42 -4.70 -8.95
N ARG A 65 2.44 -5.50 -8.50
CA ARG A 65 1.35 -5.03 -7.63
C ARG A 65 1.84 -4.62 -6.25
N LYS A 66 2.83 -5.30 -5.67
CA LYS A 66 3.44 -4.95 -4.38
C LYS A 66 4.16 -3.60 -4.43
N GLY A 67 4.80 -3.28 -5.55
CA GLY A 67 5.43 -1.96 -5.76
C GLY A 67 4.42 -0.82 -5.78
N ILE A 68 3.23 -1.06 -6.35
CA ILE A 68 2.16 -0.06 -6.41
C ILE A 68 1.40 -0.03 -5.07
N CYS A 69 1.10 -1.18 -4.48
CA CYS A 69 0.09 -1.38 -3.43
C CYS A 69 0.59 -2.36 -2.35
N PRO A 70 1.57 -1.99 -1.52
CA PRO A 70 2.10 -2.87 -0.49
C PRO A 70 1.03 -3.26 0.56
N GLU A 71 0.00 -2.44 0.76
CA GLU A 71 -1.03 -2.63 1.78
C GLU A 71 -1.83 -3.92 1.54
N LEU A 72 -2.13 -4.27 0.29
CA LEU A 72 -2.88 -5.47 -0.08
C LEU A 72 -2.23 -6.76 0.44
N TYR A 73 -0.90 -6.78 0.54
CA TYR A 73 -0.11 -7.95 0.87
C TYR A 73 0.18 -8.08 2.37
N LEU A 74 -0.34 -7.17 3.19
CA LEU A 74 -0.17 -7.22 4.65
C LEU A 74 -1.10 -8.24 5.31
N PRO A 75 -0.65 -8.88 6.40
CA PRO A 75 -1.54 -9.60 7.30
C PRO A 75 -2.57 -8.64 7.94
N GLN A 76 -3.87 -8.95 7.79
CA GLN A 76 -4.96 -8.10 8.27
C GLN A 76 -5.03 -7.96 9.80
N ASN A 77 -4.46 -8.90 10.57
CA ASN A 77 -4.61 -8.98 12.02
C ASN A 77 -3.32 -8.75 12.83
N THR A 78 -2.30 -8.08 12.28
CA THR A 78 -1.13 -7.74 13.11
C THR A 78 -1.45 -6.57 14.04
N LYS A 79 -1.66 -6.85 15.33
CA LYS A 79 -1.61 -5.85 16.43
C LYS A 79 -0.30 -5.03 16.44
N ARG A 80 0.73 -5.53 15.75
CA ARG A 80 2.02 -4.86 15.58
C ARG A 80 1.91 -3.84 14.46
N LYS A 81 2.23 -2.58 14.77
CA LYS A 81 2.57 -1.55 13.77
C LYS A 81 3.60 -2.16 12.81
N THR A 82 3.23 -2.64 11.64
CA THR A 82 4.17 -3.35 10.76
C THR A 82 5.16 -2.34 10.19
N LYS A 83 6.46 -2.63 10.22
CA LYS A 83 7.45 -1.84 9.49
C LYS A 83 7.18 -2.11 8.01
N PHE A 84 6.82 -1.09 7.25
CA PHE A 84 6.74 -1.21 5.80
C PHE A 84 8.16 -1.38 5.26
N PRO A 85 8.44 -2.37 4.39
CA PRO A 85 9.65 -2.34 3.59
C PRO A 85 9.69 -1.00 2.86
N ALA A 86 10.83 -0.34 2.84
CA ALA A 86 11.00 0.90 2.09
C ALA A 86 10.47 0.66 0.67
N LEU A 87 9.36 1.32 0.35
CA LEU A 87 8.76 1.20 -0.97
C LEU A 87 9.83 1.59 -1.98
N THR A 88 10.05 0.75 -2.98
CA THR A 88 10.81 1.16 -4.14
C THR A 88 10.07 2.36 -4.73
N SER A 89 10.76 3.50 -4.73
CA SER A 89 10.35 4.82 -5.18
C SER A 89 9.80 4.80 -6.61
N LYS A 90 8.55 4.37 -6.80
CA LYS A 90 7.83 4.53 -8.05
C LYS A 90 6.59 5.37 -7.78
N GLU A 91 6.52 6.50 -8.46
CA GLU A 91 5.34 7.34 -8.46
C GLU A 91 4.13 6.53 -8.92
N LEU A 92 2.96 6.89 -8.41
CA LEU A 92 1.74 6.26 -8.87
C LEU A 92 1.53 6.59 -10.35
N PRO A 93 1.12 5.61 -11.17
CA PRO A 93 0.63 5.91 -12.51
C PRO A 93 -0.47 6.98 -12.42
N GLU A 94 -0.42 7.98 -13.29
CA GLU A 94 -1.30 9.15 -13.20
C GLU A 94 -2.78 8.76 -13.23
N LYS A 95 -3.13 7.71 -13.98
CA LYS A 95 -4.47 7.10 -13.98
C LYS A 95 -4.90 6.62 -12.59
N THR A 96 -4.02 5.92 -11.88
CA THR A 96 -4.28 5.41 -10.52
C THR A 96 -4.34 6.56 -9.52
N LYS A 97 -3.49 7.57 -9.67
CA LYS A 97 -3.49 8.77 -8.84
C LYS A 97 -4.80 9.55 -8.98
N LYS A 98 -5.30 9.76 -10.20
CA LYS A 98 -6.59 10.41 -10.47
C LYS A 98 -7.76 9.62 -9.87
N ALA A 99 -7.76 8.29 -10.03
CA ALA A 99 -8.78 7.43 -9.43
C ALA A 99 -8.76 7.49 -7.89
N LEU A 100 -7.57 7.48 -7.27
CA LEU A 100 -7.40 7.61 -5.83
C LEU A 100 -7.90 8.97 -5.32
N LYS A 101 -7.57 10.06 -6.03
CA LYS A 101 -8.06 11.41 -5.72
C LYS A 101 -9.60 11.47 -5.75
N GLY A 102 -10.22 10.87 -6.77
CA GLY A 102 -11.68 10.77 -6.87
C GLY A 102 -12.31 9.93 -5.74
N TYR A 103 -11.66 8.83 -5.34
CA TYR A 103 -12.09 8.04 -4.19
C TYR A 103 -12.00 8.82 -2.88
N LEU A 104 -10.89 9.52 -2.63
CA LEU A 104 -10.69 10.32 -1.43
C LEU A 104 -11.67 11.50 -1.35
N LEU A 105 -11.98 12.14 -2.48
CA LEU A 105 -13.00 13.20 -2.55
C LEU A 105 -14.39 12.68 -2.14
N ARG A 106 -14.75 11.47 -2.57
CA ARG A 106 -16.00 10.81 -2.13
C ARG A 106 -15.97 10.47 -0.65
N LEU A 107 -14.85 9.90 -0.17
CA LEU A 107 -14.68 9.49 1.22
C LEU A 107 -14.70 10.67 2.19
N MET A 108 -14.16 11.83 1.77
CA MET A 108 -14.06 13.04 2.59
C MET A 108 -15.12 14.09 2.21
N LYS A 109 -16.22 13.69 1.55
CA LYS A 109 -17.26 14.63 1.09
C LYS A 109 -17.86 15.43 2.25
N ASP A 110 -18.14 14.76 3.36
CA ASP A 110 -18.77 15.35 4.55
C ASP A 110 -17.77 16.08 5.47
N CYS A 111 -16.47 16.07 5.13
CA CYS A 111 -15.45 16.78 5.88
C CYS A 111 -15.42 18.27 5.48
N PRO A 112 -15.20 19.19 6.43
CA PRO A 112 -15.01 20.61 6.14
C PRO A 112 -13.89 20.85 5.11
N ASP A 113 -14.01 21.92 4.33
CA ASP A 113 -13.00 22.27 3.31
C ASP A 113 -11.67 22.68 3.93
N VAL A 114 -11.69 23.17 5.17
CA VAL A 114 -10.52 23.52 5.96
C VAL A 114 -10.63 22.86 7.33
N MET A 115 -9.60 22.13 7.73
CA MET A 115 -9.57 21.35 8.97
C MET A 115 -8.39 21.75 9.85
N SER A 116 -8.58 21.80 11.16
CA SER A 116 -7.46 21.91 12.09
C SER A 116 -6.55 20.68 12.05
N GLY A 117 -5.29 20.83 12.44
CA GLY A 117 -4.36 19.70 12.56
C GLY A 117 -4.88 18.55 13.43
N ARG A 118 -5.66 18.84 14.48
CA ARG A 118 -6.27 17.82 15.35
C ARG A 118 -7.38 17.03 14.63
N GLN A 119 -8.23 17.72 13.86
CA GLN A 119 -9.26 17.06 13.04
C GLN A 119 -8.62 16.15 11.99
N VAL A 120 -7.58 16.64 11.30
CA VAL A 120 -6.82 15.83 10.35
C VAL A 120 -6.23 14.61 11.05
N ALA A 121 -5.52 14.78 12.16
CA ALA A 121 -4.92 13.68 12.92
C ALA A 121 -5.96 12.59 13.28
N LYS A 122 -7.14 13.00 13.75
CA LYS A 122 -8.26 12.09 14.05
C LYS A 122 -8.79 11.38 12.80
N LEU A 123 -8.96 12.11 11.69
CA LEU A 123 -9.48 11.58 10.43
C LEU A 123 -8.57 10.49 9.85
N ILE A 124 -7.27 10.78 9.69
CA ILE A 124 -6.32 9.85 9.06
C ILE A 124 -5.68 8.88 10.06
N GLY A 125 -6.03 8.98 11.36
CA GLY A 125 -5.56 8.08 12.42
C GLY A 125 -4.07 8.20 12.75
N TYR A 126 -3.46 9.37 12.53
CA TYR A 126 -2.07 9.67 12.90
C TYR A 126 -2.02 10.56 14.14
N GLY A 127 -0.87 10.59 14.82
CA GLY A 127 -0.67 11.48 15.98
C GLY A 127 -0.67 12.96 15.57
N PRO A 128 -1.21 13.90 16.37
CA PRO A 128 -1.17 15.32 16.08
C PRO A 128 0.25 15.86 15.88
N THR A 129 1.22 15.33 16.62
CA THR A 129 2.64 15.65 16.48
C THR A 129 3.19 15.23 15.12
N THR A 130 2.74 14.10 14.58
CA THR A 130 3.14 13.61 13.26
C THR A 130 2.61 14.52 12.16
N VAL A 131 1.33 14.92 12.24
CA VAL A 131 0.74 15.86 11.28
C VAL A 131 1.46 17.21 11.33
N HIS A 132 1.73 17.71 12.54
CA HIS A 132 2.50 18.94 12.72
C HIS A 132 3.92 18.84 12.14
N GLN A 133 4.59 17.70 12.28
CA GLN A 133 5.91 17.48 11.67
C GLN A 133 5.87 17.52 10.14
N TRP A 134 4.82 16.98 9.50
CA TRP A 134 4.67 17.09 8.04
C TRP A 134 4.49 18.55 7.61
N CYS A 135 3.74 19.33 8.38
CA CYS A 135 3.58 20.76 8.16
C CYS A 135 4.91 21.50 8.29
N ARG A 136 5.64 21.28 9.40
CA ARG A 136 6.93 21.93 9.67
C ARG A 136 8.00 21.60 8.64
N LYS A 137 7.97 20.39 8.06
CA LYS A 137 8.89 19.97 7.00
C LYS A 137 8.50 20.47 5.61
N GLY A 138 7.37 21.16 5.47
CA GLY A 138 6.83 21.58 4.17
C GLY A 138 6.31 20.42 3.32
N GLU A 139 6.11 19.23 3.91
CA GLU A 139 5.55 18.06 3.22
C GLU A 139 4.02 18.20 3.04
N LEU A 140 3.38 18.90 3.98
CA LEU A 140 1.95 19.18 4.00
C LEU A 140 1.73 20.68 4.13
N TYR A 141 1.13 21.29 3.11
CA TYR A 141 0.83 22.72 3.15
C TYR A 141 -0.27 23.02 4.19
N TYR A 142 -0.13 24.15 4.87
CA TYR A 142 -1.06 24.62 5.88
C TYR A 142 -1.17 26.15 5.85
N ILE A 143 -2.28 26.65 6.39
CA ILE A 143 -2.57 28.07 6.60
C ILE A 143 -2.50 28.33 8.10
N GLN A 144 -1.82 29.40 8.50
CA GLN A 144 -1.75 29.82 9.90
C GLN A 144 -2.75 30.94 10.16
N SER A 145 -3.57 30.79 11.20
CA SER A 145 -4.50 31.83 11.65
C SER A 145 -4.70 31.73 13.16
N GLY A 146 -4.56 32.85 13.88
CA GLY A 146 -4.78 32.92 15.33
C GLY A 146 -3.94 31.94 16.16
N GLY A 147 -2.65 31.78 15.82
CA GLY A 147 -1.75 30.84 16.52
C GLY A 147 -2.02 29.35 16.23
N SER A 148 -3.06 29.03 15.47
CA SER A 148 -3.41 27.67 15.04
C SER A 148 -3.07 27.45 13.57
N TYR A 149 -2.91 26.18 13.18
CA TYR A 149 -2.70 25.79 11.78
C TYR A 149 -3.88 24.98 11.25
N TYR A 150 -4.23 25.28 10.02
CA TYR A 150 -5.36 24.73 9.29
C TYR A 150 -4.89 24.13 7.97
N ILE A 151 -5.44 22.98 7.61
CA ILE A 151 -5.07 22.19 6.46
C ILE A 151 -6.29 22.13 5.54
N PRO A 152 -6.21 22.67 4.32
CA PRO A 152 -7.26 22.50 3.33
C PRO A 152 -7.43 21.03 2.95
N LYS A 153 -8.68 20.59 2.79
CA LYS A 153 -9.05 19.22 2.39
C LYS A 153 -8.41 18.84 1.05
N ALA A 154 -8.40 19.74 0.07
CA ALA A 154 -7.78 19.51 -1.24
C ALA A 154 -6.28 19.19 -1.11
N VAL A 155 -5.58 19.96 -0.28
CA VAL A 155 -4.15 19.78 0.02
C VAL A 155 -3.90 18.45 0.73
N LEU A 156 -4.75 18.09 1.70
CA LEU A 156 -4.65 16.80 2.39
C LEU A 156 -4.81 15.63 1.41
N ILE A 157 -5.77 15.71 0.49
CA ILE A 157 -6.01 14.67 -0.51
C ILE A 157 -4.78 14.50 -1.43
N ASP A 158 -4.21 15.61 -1.89
CA ASP A 158 -3.00 15.59 -2.71
C ASP A 158 -1.80 15.02 -1.93
N PHE A 159 -1.67 15.38 -0.66
CA PHE A 159 -0.67 14.80 0.22
C PHE A 159 -0.85 13.29 0.41
N ILE A 160 -2.07 12.78 0.58
CA ILE A 160 -2.33 11.34 0.67
C ILE A 160 -1.94 10.61 -0.62
N CYS A 161 -2.12 11.27 -1.77
CA CYS A 161 -1.70 10.74 -3.07
C CYS A 161 -0.19 10.81 -3.29
N SER A 162 0.54 11.60 -2.48
CA SER A 162 1.98 11.82 -2.64
C SER A 162 2.80 10.57 -2.31
N MET A 163 3.96 10.47 -2.94
CA MET A 163 4.94 9.40 -2.69
C MET A 163 5.37 9.40 -1.21
N ARG A 164 5.47 10.59 -0.60
CA ARG A 164 5.86 10.78 0.80
C ARG A 164 4.88 10.13 1.78
N PHE A 165 3.57 10.29 1.57
CA PHE A 165 2.57 9.66 2.44
C PHE A 165 2.59 8.14 2.30
N ARG A 166 2.71 7.65 1.06
CA ARG A 166 2.72 6.20 0.79
C ARG A 166 3.93 5.47 1.37
N THR A 167 5.10 6.13 1.41
CA THR A 167 6.35 5.58 1.97
C THR A 167 6.43 5.65 3.49
N ILE A 168 5.39 6.13 4.18
CA ILE A 168 5.33 6.11 5.65
C ILE A 168 5.53 4.68 6.17
N HIS A 169 6.56 4.51 7.00
CA HIS A 169 6.97 3.21 7.53
C HIS A 169 6.05 2.65 8.62
N ARG A 170 5.25 3.50 9.27
CA ARG A 170 4.29 3.13 10.31
C ARG A 170 2.93 3.69 9.93
N LYS A 171 2.16 2.90 9.18
CA LYS A 171 0.85 3.33 8.69
C LYS A 171 -0.21 3.21 9.77
N SER A 172 -1.12 4.18 9.80
CA SER A 172 -2.32 4.09 10.63
C SER A 172 -3.27 3.03 10.09
N GLN A 173 -4.20 2.56 10.92
CA GLN A 173 -5.23 1.63 10.48
C GLN A 173 -6.07 2.25 9.37
N TRP A 174 -6.41 3.53 9.49
CA TRP A 174 -7.15 4.28 8.47
C TRP A 174 -6.40 4.27 7.14
N HIS A 175 -5.09 4.52 7.13
CA HIS A 175 -4.30 4.47 5.90
C HIS A 175 -4.40 3.09 5.24
N ILE A 176 -4.14 2.02 6.01
CA ILE A 176 -4.15 0.65 5.49
C ILE A 176 -5.54 0.30 4.92
N VAL A 177 -6.61 0.56 5.68
CA VAL A 177 -7.98 0.25 5.28
C VAL A 177 -8.38 1.07 4.05
N THR A 178 -8.10 2.38 4.04
CA THR A 178 -8.44 3.27 2.92
C THR A 178 -7.80 2.81 1.62
N MET A 179 -6.50 2.48 1.65
CA MET A 179 -5.78 1.99 0.47
C MET A 179 -6.29 0.61 0.04
N MET A 180 -6.54 -0.31 0.99
CA MET A 180 -7.11 -1.62 0.67
C MET A 180 -8.50 -1.51 0.02
N SER A 181 -9.38 -0.66 0.55
CA SER A 181 -10.73 -0.45 0.01
C SER A 181 -10.70 0.14 -1.40
N PHE A 182 -9.85 1.14 -1.62
CA PHE A 182 -9.63 1.69 -2.96
C PHE A 182 -9.19 0.62 -3.96
N HIS A 183 -8.27 -0.26 -3.57
CA HIS A 183 -7.81 -1.33 -4.46
C HIS A 183 -8.87 -2.39 -4.73
N LYS A 184 -9.68 -2.75 -3.73
CA LYS A 184 -10.83 -3.64 -3.95
C LYS A 184 -11.84 -3.06 -4.93
N GLU A 185 -12.10 -1.76 -4.86
CA GLU A 185 -13.00 -1.06 -5.79
C GLU A 185 -12.41 -1.06 -7.22
N MET A 186 -11.10 -0.81 -7.35
CA MET A 186 -10.41 -0.88 -8.63
C MET A 186 -10.45 -2.30 -9.25
N ASP A 187 -10.23 -3.34 -8.45
CA ASP A 187 -10.29 -4.73 -8.91
C ASP A 187 -11.73 -5.14 -9.30
N ALA A 188 -12.74 -4.65 -8.58
CA ALA A 188 -14.15 -4.88 -8.91
C ALA A 188 -14.53 -4.24 -10.25
N HIS A 189 -14.10 -3.00 -10.51
CA HIS A 189 -14.32 -2.32 -11.79
C HIS A 189 -13.55 -2.95 -12.96
N ALA A 190 -12.37 -3.53 -12.71
CA ALA A 190 -11.64 -4.28 -13.73
C ALA A 190 -12.38 -5.55 -14.15
N LYS A 191 -12.90 -6.33 -13.17
CA LYS A 191 -13.67 -7.55 -13.44
C LYS A 191 -14.98 -7.30 -14.18
N GLN A 192 -15.63 -6.15 -13.95
CA GLN A 192 -16.84 -5.76 -14.67
C GLN A 192 -16.59 -5.39 -16.15
N LYS A 193 -15.35 -5.05 -16.52
CA LYS A 193 -14.98 -4.72 -17.91
C LYS A 193 -14.53 -5.92 -18.73
N GLU A 194 -14.03 -6.98 -18.09
CA GLU A 194 -13.64 -8.23 -18.75
C GLU A 194 -14.82 -9.19 -18.97
N GLY A 195 -15.95 -8.97 -18.28
CA GLY A 195 -17.18 -9.74 -18.43
C GLY A 195 -18.17 -9.16 -19.44
N LYS A 196 -17.73 -8.30 -20.38
CA LYS A 196 -18.57 -7.67 -21.39
C LYS A 196 -17.95 -7.78 -22.77
#